data_AF-A0A5B7D6U8-F1
#
_entry.id   AF-A0A5B7D6U8-F1
#
_cell.length_a   1.000
_cell.length_b   1.000
_cell.length_c   1.000
_cell.angle_alpha   90.00
_cell.angle_beta   90.00
_cell.angle_gamma   90.00
#
_symmetry.space_group_name_H-M   'P 1'
#
loop_
_entity.id
_entity.type
_entity.pdbx_description
1 polymer ?
#
loop_
_entity_poly.entity_id
_entity_poly.type
_entity_poly.pdbx_seq_one_letter_code
_entity_poly.pdbx_strand_id
1 'polypeptide(L)'
;MKRNFFFFPTESEALSGHGIDSALIRANGPKSPPSSLQLEPLSLNNTVHHKKMTLVFNRVPKVGSQSTMELLRTLSYKNGFTFHKDRPQKVENIKLTEREQKRLVQLVDVFRPPSVYVKHVCYINFTT
;
A
#
# COMPACT_ATOMS: atom_id res chain seq x y z
N MET A 1 -18.93 -0.96 0.42
CA MET A 1 -18.30 -0.74 -0.90
C MET A 1 -16.78 -0.76 -0.69
N LYS A 2 -16.04 -1.57 -1.46
CA LYS A 2 -14.79 -2.25 -1.05
C LYS A 2 -13.47 -1.46 -1.29
N ARG A 3 -12.50 -1.75 -0.42
CA ARG A 3 -11.33 -1.01 0.11
C ARG A 3 -10.06 -0.92 -0.77
N ASN A 4 -9.07 -0.17 -0.25
CA ASN A 4 -7.59 -0.29 -0.31
C ASN A 4 -6.74 0.47 -1.34
N PHE A 5 -5.89 1.36 -0.82
CA PHE A 5 -4.59 1.80 -1.37
C PHE A 5 -3.55 1.67 -0.24
N PHE A 6 -2.44 0.96 -0.50
CA PHE A 6 -1.31 0.61 0.40
C PHE A 6 -1.66 0.27 1.86
N PHE A 7 -1.72 -1.04 2.17
CA PHE A 7 -1.97 -1.58 3.51
C PHE A 7 -0.71 -2.24 4.07
N PHE A 8 -0.32 -1.89 5.31
CA PHE A 8 0.25 -2.85 6.26
C PHE A 8 -0.94 -3.51 6.96
N PRO A 9 -1.01 -4.85 7.04
CA PRO A 9 -2.19 -5.51 7.57
C PRO A 9 -2.40 -5.30 9.07
N THR A 10 -3.63 -4.93 9.45
CA THR A 10 -4.15 -5.18 10.81
C THR A 10 -4.73 -6.59 10.87
N GLU A 11 -4.41 -7.31 11.95
CA GLU A 11 -4.61 -8.76 12.14
C GLU A 11 -6.05 -9.29 11.95
N SER A 12 -7.07 -8.43 11.86
CA SER A 12 -8.47 -8.88 11.90
C SER A 12 -9.06 -9.33 10.55
N GLU A 13 -8.41 -9.08 9.40
CA GLU A 13 -8.99 -9.43 8.07
C GLU A 13 -8.59 -10.83 7.57
N ALA A 14 -7.78 -11.59 8.30
CA ALA A 14 -7.29 -12.91 7.88
C ALA A 14 -8.28 -14.08 8.06
N LEU A 15 -9.47 -13.86 8.62
CA LEU A 15 -10.32 -14.95 9.16
C LEU A 15 -11.75 -15.07 8.60
N SER A 16 -12.07 -14.64 7.37
CA SER A 16 -13.37 -15.01 6.77
C SER A 16 -13.25 -15.53 5.33
N GLY A 17 -13.53 -16.84 5.14
CA GLY A 17 -13.56 -17.61 3.88
C GLY A 17 -14.61 -17.13 2.86
N HIS A 18 -14.97 -17.83 1.78
CA HIS A 18 -14.89 -19.24 1.39
C HIS A 18 -15.11 -19.34 -0.14
N GLY A 19 -14.60 -20.41 -0.77
CA GLY A 19 -15.33 -21.13 -1.85
C GLY A 19 -14.79 -21.00 -3.28
N ILE A 20 -13.97 -21.97 -3.70
CA ILE A 20 -14.24 -22.77 -4.91
C ILE A 20 -13.60 -24.15 -4.75
N ASP A 21 -14.40 -25.14 -5.13
CA ASP A 21 -14.27 -26.57 -4.95
C ASP A 21 -13.41 -27.19 -6.06
N SER A 22 -12.57 -28.17 -5.73
CA SER A 22 -12.03 -29.17 -6.68
C SER A 22 -11.39 -30.31 -5.89
N ALA A 23 -12.15 -31.39 -5.78
CA ALA A 23 -11.76 -32.66 -5.19
C ALA A 23 -10.64 -33.37 -5.98
N LEU A 24 -9.50 -33.61 -5.33
CA LEU A 24 -8.60 -34.78 -5.44
C LEU A 24 -7.45 -34.47 -4.46
N ILE A 25 -7.19 -35.17 -3.36
CA ILE A 25 -6.56 -36.49 -3.32
C ILE A 25 -6.79 -37.08 -1.91
N ARG A 26 -7.26 -38.34 -1.86
CA ARG A 26 -7.17 -39.20 -0.67
C ARG A 26 -5.71 -39.62 -0.45
N ALA A 27 -5.15 -39.38 0.74
CA ALA A 27 -4.22 -40.30 1.41
C ALA A 27 -4.09 -39.90 2.89
N ASN A 28 -4.33 -40.86 3.78
CA ASN A 28 -4.08 -40.76 5.21
C ASN A 28 -2.58 -40.53 5.49
N GLY A 29 -2.27 -39.52 6.30
CA GLY A 29 -0.95 -39.25 6.88
C GLY A 29 -1.09 -38.52 8.22
N PRO A 30 -0.15 -38.68 9.17
CA PRO A 30 -0.33 -38.25 10.55
C PRO A 30 -0.46 -36.73 10.66
N LYS A 31 -1.38 -36.26 11.51
CA LYS A 31 -1.55 -34.83 11.83
C LYS A 31 -0.27 -34.29 12.49
N SER A 32 0.63 -33.71 11.69
CA SER A 32 1.72 -32.87 12.15
C SER A 32 1.17 -31.58 12.77
N PRO A 33 1.87 -30.96 13.74
CA PRO A 33 1.43 -29.76 14.44
C PRO A 33 1.12 -28.63 13.46
N PRO A 34 0.24 -27.66 13.81
CA PRO A 34 -0.20 -26.60 12.89
C PRO A 34 1.01 -25.91 12.30
N SER A 35 1.23 -26.19 11.02
CA SER A 35 2.32 -25.69 10.21
C SER A 35 2.34 -24.17 10.32
N SER A 36 3.53 -23.63 10.62
CA SER A 36 3.91 -22.24 10.33
C SER A 36 3.12 -21.73 9.12
N LEU A 37 2.35 -20.66 9.27
CA LEU A 37 1.53 -20.06 8.23
C LEU A 37 2.32 -20.03 6.91
N GLN A 38 2.08 -20.98 6.01
CA GLN A 38 2.68 -21.02 4.69
C GLN A 38 1.97 -19.94 3.88
N LEU A 39 2.42 -18.70 4.07
CA LEU A 39 1.92 -17.55 3.36
C LEU A 39 2.56 -17.55 1.98
N GLU A 40 1.76 -17.92 0.97
CA GLU A 40 2.17 -17.79 -0.42
C GLU A 40 2.43 -16.31 -0.75
N PRO A 41 3.63 -15.91 -1.23
CA PRO A 41 3.97 -14.50 -1.44
C PRO A 41 2.99 -13.75 -2.35
N LEU A 42 2.41 -14.45 -3.32
CA LEU A 42 1.39 -13.91 -4.22
C LEU A 42 0.08 -13.58 -3.51
N SER A 43 -0.27 -14.33 -2.47
CA SER A 43 -1.48 -14.08 -1.67
C SER A 43 -1.35 -12.83 -0.78
N LEU A 44 -0.12 -12.38 -0.51
CA LEU A 44 0.16 -11.17 0.27
C LEU A 44 0.24 -9.91 -0.61
N ASN A 45 0.32 -10.06 -1.92
CA ASN A 45 0.49 -8.93 -2.82
C ASN A 45 -0.83 -8.21 -3.11
N ASN A 46 -1.15 -7.24 -2.26
CA ASN A 46 -2.33 -6.39 -2.42
C ASN A 46 -2.26 -5.43 -3.62
N THR A 47 -1.09 -5.24 -4.25
CA THR A 47 -0.95 -4.31 -5.39
C THR A 47 -1.70 -4.81 -6.63
N VAL A 48 -2.01 -6.11 -6.73
CA VAL A 48 -2.79 -6.68 -7.84
C VAL A 48 -4.22 -6.10 -7.88
N HIS A 49 -4.75 -5.66 -6.74
CA HIS A 49 -6.11 -5.15 -6.61
C HIS A 49 -6.22 -3.61 -6.66
N HIS A 50 -5.18 -2.92 -7.13
CA HIS A 50 -5.18 -1.46 -7.19
C HIS A 50 -6.23 -0.93 -8.19
N LYS A 51 -6.88 0.19 -7.86
CA LYS A 51 -7.85 0.85 -8.76
C LYS A 51 -7.24 1.99 -9.57
N LYS A 52 -6.08 2.51 -9.15
CA LYS A 52 -5.34 3.59 -9.81
C LYS A 52 -3.86 3.29 -9.78
N MET A 53 -3.15 3.71 -10.81
CA MET A 53 -1.70 3.55 -10.94
C MET A 53 -0.95 4.74 -10.31
N THR A 54 -1.43 5.20 -9.15
CA THR A 54 -0.79 6.26 -8.37
C THR A 54 -0.31 5.68 -7.05
N LEU A 55 0.99 5.72 -6.83
CA LEU A 55 1.64 5.30 -5.59
C LEU A 55 1.69 6.48 -4.63
N VAL A 56 1.18 6.32 -3.41
CA VAL A 56 1.40 7.28 -2.33
C VAL A 56 2.44 6.72 -1.37
N PHE A 57 3.53 7.44 -1.19
CA PHE A 57 4.60 7.08 -0.25
C PHE A 57 4.60 8.04 0.94
N ASN A 58 4.02 7.57 2.04
CA ASN A 58 4.02 8.24 3.33
C ASN A 58 5.41 8.10 3.95
N ARG A 59 6.31 9.03 3.65
CA ARG A 59 7.71 8.94 4.08
C ARG A 59 7.86 9.28 5.56
N VAL A 60 8.68 8.53 6.28
CA VAL A 60 9.08 8.82 7.67
C VAL A 60 10.54 9.30 7.68
N PRO A 61 10.90 10.40 8.36
CA PRO A 61 12.26 10.89 8.41
C PRO A 61 13.13 9.97 9.26
N LYS A 62 14.45 10.00 9.01
CA LYS A 62 15.47 9.30 9.81
C LYS A 62 15.41 7.76 9.81
N VAL A 63 14.58 7.15 8.96
CA VAL A 63 14.49 5.69 8.80
C VAL A 63 15.00 5.21 7.42
N GLY A 64 15.91 5.97 6.79
CA GLY A 64 16.44 5.62 5.46
C GLY A 64 15.51 5.92 4.27
N SER A 65 14.36 6.59 4.49
CA SER A 65 13.39 6.92 3.42
C SER A 65 13.93 7.81 2.30
N GLN A 66 15.08 8.45 2.50
CA GLN A 66 15.76 9.25 1.46
C GLN A 66 16.23 8.36 0.30
N SER A 67 16.82 7.21 0.61
CA SER A 67 17.31 6.27 -0.41
C SER A 67 16.16 5.70 -1.25
N THR A 68 15.03 5.37 -0.62
CA THR A 68 13.82 4.94 -1.35
C THR A 68 13.25 6.04 -2.23
N MET A 69 13.27 7.29 -1.77
CA MET A 69 12.81 8.44 -2.57
C MET A 69 13.72 8.68 -3.79
N GLU A 70 15.04 8.56 -3.64
CA GLU A 70 16.00 8.65 -4.74
C GLU A 70 15.85 7.50 -5.73
N LEU A 71 15.60 6.28 -5.24
CA LEU A 71 15.27 5.14 -6.07
C LEU A 71 14.00 5.40 -6.90
N LEU A 72 12.92 5.86 -6.26
CA LEU A 72 11.67 6.19 -6.94
C LEU A 72 11.85 7.28 -8.00
N ARG A 73 12.64 8.31 -7.70
CA ARG A 73 12.99 9.35 -8.67
C ARG A 73 13.79 8.79 -9.85
N THR A 74 14.77 7.92 -9.60
CA THR A 74 15.58 7.32 -10.67
C THR A 74 14.73 6.42 -11.55
N LEU A 75 13.86 5.61 -10.95
CA LEU A 75 12.93 4.75 -11.67
C LEU A 75 11.89 5.56 -12.45
N SER A 76 11.51 6.76 -11.99
CA SER A 76 10.56 7.61 -12.70
C SER A 76 11.07 8.00 -14.08
N TYR A 77 12.35 8.36 -14.18
CA TYR A 77 13.00 8.66 -15.46
C TYR A 77 13.11 7.44 -16.36
N LYS A 78 13.45 6.27 -15.80
CA LYS A 78 13.64 5.04 -16.58
C LYS A 78 12.33 4.43 -17.08
N ASN A 79 11.27 4.49 -16.27
CA ASN A 79 10.01 3.79 -16.52
C ASN A 79 8.89 4.74 -16.98
N GLY A 80 9.15 6.04 -17.10
CA GLY A 80 8.22 7.02 -17.67
C GLY A 80 7.02 7.35 -16.78
N PHE A 81 7.14 7.28 -15.46
CA PHE A 81 6.09 7.73 -14.52
C PHE A 81 6.41 9.08 -13.91
N THR A 82 5.39 9.80 -13.45
CA THR A 82 5.56 11.14 -12.90
C THR A 82 5.91 11.09 -11.41
N PHE A 83 6.98 11.76 -11.00
CA PHE A 83 7.39 11.85 -9.60
C PHE A 83 6.96 13.20 -8.99
N HIS A 84 6.09 13.14 -7.98
CA HIS A 84 5.62 14.29 -7.21
C HIS A 84 6.14 14.22 -5.78
N LYS A 85 6.65 15.35 -5.28
CA LYS A 85 7.12 15.48 -3.90
C LYS A 85 6.48 16.70 -3.26
N ASP A 86 6.01 16.54 -2.03
CA ASP A 86 5.52 17.67 -1.25
C ASP A 86 6.61 18.70 -0.98
N ARG A 87 6.22 19.98 -0.96
CA ARG A 87 7.16 21.08 -0.68
C ARG A 87 7.53 21.06 0.81
N PRO A 88 8.82 21.22 1.16
CA PRO A 88 9.23 21.27 2.55
C PRO A 88 8.62 22.51 3.23
N GLN A 89 8.06 22.32 4.43
CA GLN A 89 7.53 23.39 5.26
C GLN A 89 8.39 23.58 6.52
N LYS A 90 8.38 24.78 7.12
CA LYS A 90 9.09 25.05 8.39
C LYS A 90 8.55 24.21 9.55
N VAL A 91 7.25 23.93 9.53
CA VAL A 91 6.55 23.05 10.47
C VAL A 91 5.76 22.06 9.65
N GLU A 92 6.12 20.79 9.73
CA GLU A 92 5.45 19.70 9.02
C GLU A 92 4.22 19.26 9.81
N ASN A 93 3.03 19.34 9.21
CA ASN A 93 1.83 18.76 9.80
C ASN A 93 1.74 17.26 9.46
N ILE A 94 2.27 16.43 10.35
CA ILE A 94 2.37 14.97 10.14
C ILE A 94 1.00 14.29 10.32
N LYS A 95 0.19 14.75 11.28
CA LYS A 95 -1.13 14.19 11.61
C LYS A 95 -2.22 15.07 11.00
N LEU A 96 -2.68 14.68 9.81
CA LEU A 96 -3.72 15.40 9.10
C LEU A 96 -5.09 15.19 9.76
N THR A 97 -5.83 16.28 9.93
CA THR A 97 -7.27 16.24 10.24
C THR A 97 -8.05 15.60 9.08
N GLU A 98 -9.27 15.12 9.32
CA GLU A 98 -10.10 14.50 8.26
C GLU A 98 -10.29 15.42 7.04
N ARG A 99 -10.50 16.72 7.28
CA ARG A 99 -10.62 17.72 6.22
C ARG A 99 -9.34 17.82 5.38
N GLU A 100 -8.17 17.77 6.02
CA GLU A 100 -6.88 17.81 5.33
C GLU A 100 -6.59 16.50 4.59
N GLN A 101 -6.97 15.36 5.16
CA GLN A 101 -6.90 14.06 4.49
C GLN A 101 -7.74 14.09 3.21
N LYS A 102 -8.99 14.56 3.27
CA LYS A 102 -9.85 14.68 2.09
C LYS A 102 -9.24 15.57 1.01
N ARG A 103 -8.67 16.72 1.38
CA ARG A 103 -7.96 17.60 0.45
C ARG A 103 -6.76 16.91 -0.19
N LEU A 104 -6.01 16.14 0.60
CA LEU A 104 -4.87 15.40 0.09
C LEU A 104 -5.29 14.28 -0.88
N VAL A 105 -6.35 13.54 -0.56
CA VAL A 105 -6.92 12.53 -1.46
C VAL A 105 -7.34 13.15 -2.78
N GLN A 106 -8.05 14.29 -2.73
CA GLN A 106 -8.43 15.05 -3.94
C GLN A 106 -7.22 15.51 -4.75
N LEU A 107 -6.17 15.99 -4.07
CA LEU A 107 -4.93 16.42 -4.75
C LEU A 107 -4.22 15.25 -5.43
N VAL A 108 -4.11 14.10 -4.76
CA VAL A 108 -3.51 12.89 -5.34
C VAL A 108 -4.33 12.37 -6.52
N ASP A 109 -5.64 12.57 -6.51
CA ASP A 109 -6.53 12.15 -7.59
C ASP A 109 -6.32 12.93 -8.90
N VAL A 110 -5.89 14.19 -8.81
CA VAL A 110 -5.64 15.03 -9.99
C VAL A 110 -4.38 14.59 -10.77
N PHE A 111 -3.48 13.83 -10.14
CA PHE A 111 -2.26 13.39 -10.81
C PHE A 111 -2.54 12.37 -11.91
N ARG A 112 -1.97 12.62 -13.10
CA ARG A 112 -2.06 11.71 -14.24
C ARG A 112 -1.28 10.43 -13.96
N PRO A 113 -1.92 9.24 -13.91
CA PRO A 113 -1.21 7.98 -13.76
C PRO A 113 -0.41 7.60 -15.03
N PRO A 114 0.71 6.88 -14.92
CA PRO A 114 1.33 6.38 -13.69
C PRO A 114 2.09 7.48 -12.94
N SER A 115 1.92 7.56 -11.62
CA SER A 115 2.58 8.58 -10.81
C SER A 115 2.91 8.12 -9.40
N VAL A 116 3.81 8.85 -8.75
CA VAL A 116 4.21 8.66 -7.36
C VAL A 116 4.10 9.99 -6.63
N TYR A 117 3.46 10.00 -5.46
CA TYR A 117 3.41 11.16 -4.58
C TYR A 117 4.07 10.86 -3.24
N VAL A 118 5.04 11.68 -2.84
CA VAL A 118 5.83 11.51 -1.62
C VAL A 118 5.55 12.65 -0.64
N LYS A 119 5.08 12.31 0.58
CA LYS A 119 4.79 13.30 1.65
C LYS A 119 5.13 12.76 3.03
N HIS A 120 5.60 13.62 3.92
CA HIS A 120 5.86 13.29 5.33
C HIS A 120 4.57 13.41 6.15
N VAL A 121 3.81 12.32 6.22
CA VAL A 121 2.51 12.23 6.89
C VAL A 121 2.31 10.84 7.48
N CYS A 122 1.48 10.75 8.50
CA CYS A 122 0.95 9.47 8.98
C CYS A 122 0.06 8.81 7.92
N TYR A 123 -0.45 7.62 8.26
CA TYR A 123 -1.48 6.95 7.46
C TYR A 123 -2.65 7.89 7.15
N ILE A 124 -3.17 7.79 5.93
CA ILE A 124 -4.30 8.58 5.43
C ILE A 124 -5.37 7.63 4.95
N ASN A 125 -6.62 7.93 5.29
CA ASN A 125 -7.75 7.17 4.80
C ASN A 125 -8.23 7.69 3.44
N PHE A 126 -8.05 6.88 2.40
CA PHE A 126 -8.51 7.16 1.03
C PHE A 126 -9.97 6.74 0.76
N THR A 127 -10.68 6.23 1.78
CA THR A 127 -12.08 5.76 1.64
C THR A 127 -13.13 6.80 2.04
N THR A 128 -12.71 7.91 2.67
CA THR A 128 -13.56 8.98 3.22
C THR A 128 -13.95 10.04 2.20
#